data_AF-A0A962YYM1-F1
#
_entry.id   AF-A0A962YYM1-F1
#
_cell.length_a   1.000
_cell.length_b   1.000
_cell.length_c   1.000
_cell.angle_alpha   90.00
_cell.angle_beta   90.00
_cell.angle_gamma   90.00
#
_symmetry.space_group_name_H-M   'P 1'
#
loop_
_entity.id
_entity.type
_entity.pdbx_description
1 polymer ?
#
loop_
_entity_poly.entity_id
_entity_poly.type
_entity_poly.pdbx_seq_one_letter_code
_entity_poly.pdbx_strand_id
1 'polypeptide(L)' 'MTHQQLILASTSERRKALLTQVGIAFESVAIDIDESRLPNEPPIIMVERLAREKAKAGRILSANKDAPVLAADTI' A
#
# COMPACT_ATOMS: atom_id res chain seq x y z
N MET A 1 10.99 23.20 -0.09
CA MET A 1 9.92 22.47 0.61
C MET A 1 10.27 21.00 0.55
N THR A 2 10.53 20.38 1.70
CA THR A 2 10.88 18.95 1.76
C THR A 2 9.67 18.14 1.26
N HIS A 3 9.79 17.54 0.08
CA HIS A 3 8.81 16.54 -0.37
C HIS A 3 8.90 15.37 0.59
N GLN A 4 7.95 15.28 1.53
CA GLN A 4 7.73 14.07 2.32
C GLN A 4 7.45 12.94 1.33
N GLN A 5 8.44 12.08 1.12
CA GLN A 5 8.41 11.01 0.13
C GLN A 5 7.35 9.99 0.55
N LEU A 6 6.36 9.72 -0.31
CA LEU A 6 5.28 8.77 -0.04
C LEU A 6 5.84 7.35 -0.02
N ILE A 7 5.33 6.47 0.87
CA ILE A 7 5.65 5.04 0.81
C ILE A 7 4.53 4.29 0.10
N LEU A 8 4.83 3.62 -1.01
CA LEU A 8 3.91 2.70 -1.67
C LEU A 8 4.13 1.27 -1.13
N ALA A 9 3.21 0.78 -0.32
CA ALA A 9 3.21 -0.59 0.19
C ALA A 9 2.58 -1.54 -0.83
N SER A 10 3.23 -1.69 -1.99
CA SER A 10 2.77 -2.56 -3.07
C SER A 10 3.91 -2.96 -4.00
N THR A 11 3.91 -4.22 -4.44
CA THR A 11 4.78 -4.73 -5.50
C THR A 11 4.19 -4.56 -6.90
N SER A 12 3.00 -3.96 -7.04
CA SER A 12 2.32 -3.81 -8.32
C SER A 12 2.96 -2.72 -9.20
N GLU A 13 3.55 -3.12 -10.33
CA GLU A 13 4.09 -2.19 -11.34
C GLU A 13 3.02 -1.23 -11.89
N ARG A 14 1.77 -1.67 -12.01
CA ARG A 14 0.65 -0.81 -12.41
C ARG A 14 0.46 0.36 -11.43
N ARG A 15 0.53 0.11 -10.12
CA ARG A 15 0.36 1.16 -9.10
C ARG A 15 1.55 2.13 -9.08
N LYS A 16 2.76 1.63 -9.27
CA LYS A 16 3.96 2.47 -9.45
C LYS A 16 3.80 3.40 -10.65
N ALA A 17 3.43 2.85 -11.80
CA ALA A 17 3.23 3.62 -13.02
C ALA A 17 2.17 4.72 -12.85
N LEU A 18 1.06 4.44 -12.16
CA LEU A 18 0.03 5.44 -11.88
C LEU A 18 0.56 6.60 -11.03
N LEU A 19 1.29 6.32 -9.95
CA LEU A 19 1.88 7.37 -9.11
C LEU A 19 2.95 8.17 -9.86
N THR A 20 3.76 7.51 -10.66
CA THR A 20 4.75 8.17 -11.52
C THR A 20 4.07 9.08 -12.54
N GLN A 21 2.96 8.64 -13.16
CA GLN A 21 2.21 9.42 -14.14
C GLN A 21 1.65 10.72 -13.54
N VAL A 22 1.24 10.71 -12.28
CA VAL A 22 0.75 11.91 -11.57
C VAL A 22 1.87 12.74 -10.91
N GLY A 23 3.14 12.35 -11.11
CA GLY A 23 4.30 13.10 -10.64
C GLY A 23 4.55 13.02 -9.13
N ILE A 24 4.01 12.01 -8.44
CA ILE A 24 4.22 11.82 -7.00
C ILE A 24 5.55 11.11 -6.78
N ALA A 25 6.44 11.69 -5.97
CA ALA A 25 7.65 11.01 -5.52
C ALA A 25 7.31 9.99 -4.43
N PHE A 26 7.73 8.74 -4.63
CA PHE A 26 7.50 7.67 -3.67
C PHE A 26 8.68 6.70 -3.58
N GLU A 27 8.71 5.93 -2.49
CA GLU A 27 9.51 4.73 -2.32
C GLU A 27 8.57 3.52 -2.27
N SER A 28 8.91 2.43 -2.96
CA SER A 28 8.10 1.21 -2.90
C SER A 28 8.65 0.24 -1.87
N VAL A 29 7.79 -0.25 -0.99
CA VAL A 29 8.11 -1.29 -0.02
C VAL A 29 7.34 -2.55 -0.41
N ALA A 30 8.09 -3.64 -0.60
CA ALA A 30 7.51 -4.96 -0.76
C ALA A 30 6.95 -5.43 0.59
N ILE A 31 5.72 -5.93 0.54
CA ILE A 31 5.00 -6.44 1.71
C ILE A 31 4.55 -7.86 1.40
N ASP A 32 4.50 -8.66 2.45
CA ASP A 32 3.99 -10.02 2.41
C ASP A 32 2.98 -10.15 3.55
N ILE A 33 1.69 -10.26 3.18
CA ILE A 33 0.59 -10.39 4.13
C ILE A 33 -0.31 -11.54 3.71
N ASP A 34 -1.06 -12.10 4.65
CA ASP A 34 -2.08 -13.09 4.33
C ASP A 34 -3.29 -12.43 3.65
N GLU A 35 -3.46 -12.75 2.37
CA GLU A 35 -4.55 -12.26 1.53
C GLU A 35 -5.76 -13.19 1.50
N SER A 36 -5.77 -14.24 2.35
CA SER A 36 -6.87 -15.20 2.41
C SER A 36 -8.20 -14.53 2.76
N ARG A 37 -9.26 -15.01 2.12
CA ARG A 37 -10.64 -14.61 2.42
C ARG A 37 -11.05 -15.13 3.78
N LEU A 38 -11.61 -14.26 4.62
CA LEU A 38 -12.23 -14.71 5.86
C LEU A 38 -13.61 -15.34 5.57
N PRO A 39 -14.09 -16.28 6.41
CA PRO A 39 -15.42 -16.86 6.26
C PRO A 39 -16.50 -15.78 6.24
N ASN A 40 -17.39 -15.85 5.25
CA ASN A 40 -18.50 -14.89 5.05
C ASN A 40 -18.07 -13.42 4.87
N GLU A 41 -16.83 -13.17 4.45
CA GLU A 41 -16.33 -11.81 4.21
C GLU A 41 -16.81 -11.27 2.85
N PRO A 42 -17.62 -10.20 2.82
CA PRO A 42 -18.03 -9.59 1.56
C PRO A 42 -16.83 -8.99 0.81
N PRO A 43 -16.82 -8.96 -0.53
CA PRO A 43 -15.68 -8.43 -1.31
C PRO A 43 -15.25 -7.02 -0.91
N ILE A 44 -16.21 -6.13 -0.62
CA ILE A 44 -15.92 -4.75 -0.20
C ILE A 44 -15.18 -4.68 1.14
N ILE A 45 -15.51 -5.58 2.07
CA ILE A 45 -14.87 -5.68 3.38
C ILE A 45 -13.47 -6.29 3.23
N MET A 46 -13.33 -7.29 2.37
CA MET A 46 -12.04 -7.91 2.07
C MET A 46 -11.05 -6.89 1.50
N VAL A 47 -11.42 -6.16 0.44
CA VAL A 47 -10.48 -5.18 -0.17
C VAL A 47 -10.11 -4.07 0.81
N GLU A 48 -11.05 -3.62 1.65
CA GLU A 48 -10.76 -2.61 2.65
C GLU A 48 -9.81 -3.15 3.73
N ARG A 49 -10.08 -4.35 4.26
CA ARG A 49 -9.21 -5.01 5.23
C ARG A 49 -7.81 -5.19 4.67
N LEU A 50 -7.69 -5.78 3.49
CA LEU A 50 -6.39 -6.03 2.86
C LEU A 50 -5.64 -4.73 2.58
N ALA A 51 -6.29 -3.69 2.04
CA ALA A 51 -5.64 -2.40 1.85
C ALA A 51 -5.08 -1.83 3.17
N ARG A 52 -5.83 -1.94 4.28
CA ARG A 52 -5.39 -1.49 5.60
C ARG A 52 -4.22 -2.32 6.14
N GLU A 53 -4.28 -3.65 6.04
CA GLU A 53 -3.19 -4.52 6.49
C GLU A 53 -1.92 -4.30 5.67
N LYS A 54 -2.05 -4.12 4.35
CA LYS A 54 -0.94 -3.76 3.46
C LYS A 54 -0.27 -2.45 3.89
N ALA A 55 -1.06 -1.42 4.21
CA ALA A 55 -0.54 -0.13 4.70
C ALA A 55 0.16 -0.27 6.06
N LYS A 56 -0.38 -1.07 6.98
CA LYS A 56 0.25 -1.34 8.28
C LYS A 56 1.60 -2.06 8.10
N ALA A 57 1.64 -3.11 7.29
CA ALA A 57 2.88 -3.83 6.97
C ALA A 57 3.92 -2.89 6.34
N GLY A 58 3.49 -2.05 5.39
CA GLY A 58 4.34 -1.03 4.77
C GLY A 58 4.90 -0.03 5.77
N ARG A 59 4.11 0.42 6.75
CA ARG A 59 4.58 1.30 7.83
C ARG A 59 5.66 0.62 8.68
N ILE A 60 5.48 -0.66 9.00
CA ILE A 60 6.43 -1.43 9.82
C ILE A 60 7.76 -1.62 9.08
N LEU A 61 7.71 -1.85 7.77
CA LEU A 61 8.89 -2.09 6.95
C LEU A 61 9.58 -0.83 6.42
N SER A 62 8.88 0.30 6.33
CA SER A 62 9.44 1.58 5.87
C SER A 62 10.58 2.07 6.77
N ALA A 63 11.67 2.56 6.18
CA ALA A 63 12.73 3.25 6.91
C ALA A 63 12.25 4.60 7.47
N ASN A 64 11.42 5.33 6.72
CA ASN A 64 10.84 6.59 7.16
C ASN A 64 9.49 6.34 7.87
N LYS A 65 9.48 6.50 9.20
CA LYS A 65 8.29 6.29 10.04
C LYS A 65 7.34 7.49 10.07
N ASP A 66 7.71 8.62 9.50
CA ASP A 66 6.88 9.83 9.46
C ASP A 66 6.24 10.06 8.07
N ALA A 67 6.74 9.36 7.04
CA ALA A 67 6.18 9.40 5.70
C ALA A 67 4.75 8.82 5.65
N PRO A 68 3.84 9.37 4.83
CA PRO A 68 2.55 8.72 4.58
C PRO A 68 2.76 7.37 3.86
N VAL A 69 1.87 6.40 4.12
CA VAL A 69 1.89 5.09 3.46
C VAL A 69 0.62 4.92 2.65
N LEU A 70 0.76 4.58 1.37
CA LEU A 70 -0.32 4.24 0.47
C LEU A 70 -0.31 2.75 0.19
N ALA A 71 -1.46 2.12 0.36
CA ALA A 71 -1.72 0.76 -0.07
C ALA A 71 -3.11 0.68 -0.69
N ALA A 72 -3.31 -0.31 -1.56
CA ALA A 72 -4.60 -0.56 -2.17
C ALA A 72 -4.74 -2.04 -2.48
N ASP A 73 -5.97 -2.52 -2.44
CA ASP A 73 -6.35 -3.86 -2.85
C ASP A 73 -7.45 -3.81 -3.92
N THR A 74 -7.64 -4.90 -4.67
CA THR A 74 -8.59 -4.95 -5.79
C THR A 74 -9.04 -6.39 -5.97
N ILE A 75 -10.36 -6.62 -6.08
CA ILE A 75 -11.01 -7.90 -6.40
C ILE A 75 -11.63 -7.84 -7.79
#